data_AF-A0A5N6GF12-F1
#
_entry.id   AF-A0A5N6GF12-F1
#
_cell.length_a   1.000
_cell.length_b   1.000
_cell.length_c   1.000
_cell.angle_alpha   90.00
_cell.angle_beta   90.00
_cell.angle_gamma   90.00
#
_symmetry.space_group_name_H-M   'P 1'
#
loop_
_entity.id
_entity.type
_entity.pdbx_description
1 polymer ?
#
loop_
_entity_poly.entity_id
_entity_poly.type
_entity_poly.pdbx_seq_one_letter_code
_entity_poly.pdbx_strand_id
1 'polypeptide(L)'
;MIHAGFPMYPDPKQIHEVWMVYFPISTLNAEKEQERQLPTLLNFYSRDEEPPNAMSGILSQNVAWLSGEIIYQGVQCQRLAWFMEWKSKEAEELYKTTVRWVRENEGKSMKPHLTLDMFIDDLKSLGMVGHETWHAHFEDFRDAFDT
;
A
#
# COMPACT_ATOMS: atom_id res chain seq x y z
N MET A 1 -2.96 -29.47 -16.80
CA MET A 1 -2.72 -28.18 -17.48
C MET A 1 -3.64 -27.18 -16.82
N ILE A 2 -3.12 -26.38 -15.90
CA ILE A 2 -3.93 -25.41 -15.13
C ILE A 2 -3.90 -24.11 -15.91
N HIS A 3 -5.03 -23.74 -16.52
CA HIS A 3 -5.25 -22.38 -17.01
C HIS A 3 -5.44 -21.48 -15.79
N ALA A 4 -4.34 -20.91 -15.29
CA ALA A 4 -4.44 -19.74 -14.45
C ALA A 4 -4.86 -18.58 -15.36
N GLY A 5 -6.14 -18.21 -15.30
CA GLY A 5 -6.63 -16.97 -15.89
C GLY A 5 -5.99 -15.81 -15.16
N PHE A 6 -4.81 -15.37 -15.62
CA PHE A 6 -4.36 -14.01 -15.37
C PHE A 6 -5.45 -13.09 -15.93
N PRO A 7 -5.94 -12.09 -15.16
CA PRO A 7 -6.86 -11.12 -15.72
C PRO A 7 -6.20 -10.50 -16.95
N MET A 8 -7.00 -10.37 -18.01
CA MET A 8 -6.63 -9.77 -19.28
C MET A 8 -5.89 -8.46 -19.02
N TYR A 9 -4.71 -8.31 -19.61
CA TYR A 9 -3.88 -7.10 -19.74
C TYR A 9 -4.05 -6.02 -18.66
N PRO A 10 -3.04 -5.76 -17.81
CA PRO A 10 -3.12 -4.67 -16.84
C PRO A 10 -3.52 -3.38 -17.58
N ASP A 11 -4.55 -2.69 -17.07
CA ASP A 11 -5.01 -1.46 -17.70
C ASP A 11 -3.86 -0.44 -17.57
N PRO A 12 -3.31 0.10 -18.66
CA PRO A 12 -2.19 1.03 -18.59
C PRO A 12 -2.51 2.29 -17.75
N LYS A 13 -3.79 2.60 -17.52
CA LYS A 13 -4.19 3.69 -16.61
C LYS A 13 -4.01 3.37 -15.13
N GLN A 14 -3.93 2.08 -14.79
CA GLN A 14 -3.67 1.65 -13.42
C GLN A 14 -2.25 2.03 -13.02
N ILE A 15 -2.11 2.42 -11.77
CA ILE A 15 -0.83 2.76 -11.19
C ILE A 15 -0.52 1.77 -10.09
N HIS A 16 0.69 1.21 -10.14
CA HIS A 16 1.20 0.34 -9.12
C HIS A 16 2.17 1.13 -8.26
N GLU A 17 1.83 1.32 -7.00
CA GLU A 17 2.73 1.93 -6.03
C GLU A 17 3.34 0.85 -5.16
N VAL A 18 4.65 0.92 -4.97
CA VAL A 18 5.40 0.02 -4.09
C VAL A 18 5.99 0.82 -2.96
N TRP A 19 5.67 0.46 -1.72
CA TRP A 19 6.36 0.95 -0.53
C TRP A 19 7.35 -0.10 -0.06
N MET A 20 8.62 0.27 0.06
CA MET A 20 9.59 -0.52 0.80
C MET A 20 9.60 -0.02 2.23
N VAL A 21 9.24 -0.89 3.17
CA VAL A 21 9.21 -0.58 4.60
C VAL A 21 10.35 -1.30 5.29
N TYR A 22 11.09 -0.57 6.11
CA TYR A 22 12.30 -1.06 6.78
C TYR A 22 12.03 -1.29 8.27
N PHE A 23 12.20 -2.53 8.70
CA PHE A 23 12.02 -2.95 10.10
C PHE A 23 13.35 -3.51 10.65
N PRO A 24 13.83 -3.06 11.82
CA PRO A 24 15.06 -3.57 12.42
C PRO A 24 14.97 -5.07 12.74
N ILE A 25 16.01 -5.83 12.40
CA ILE A 25 16.01 -7.28 12.69
C ILE A 25 15.94 -7.59 14.19
N SER A 26 16.45 -6.66 15.02
CA SER A 26 16.46 -6.77 16.47
C SER A 26 15.06 -6.71 17.07
N THR A 27 14.11 -6.07 16.38
CA THR A 27 12.71 -6.00 16.80
C THR A 27 11.85 -7.07 16.10
N LEU A 28 12.29 -7.57 14.94
CA LEU A 28 11.55 -8.58 14.16
C LEU A 28 11.43 -9.97 14.81
N ASN A 29 12.36 -10.37 15.69
CA ASN A 29 12.49 -11.76 16.14
C ASN A 29 11.42 -12.24 17.15
N ALA A 30 10.45 -11.39 17.51
CA ALA A 30 9.22 -11.81 18.20
C ALA A 30 7.96 -11.71 17.30
N GLU A 31 8.09 -11.22 16.07
CA GLU A 31 6.98 -10.66 15.27
C GLU A 31 6.88 -11.23 13.85
N LYS A 32 7.78 -12.14 13.43
CA LYS A 32 7.57 -12.90 12.17
C LYS A 32 6.32 -13.80 12.20
N GLU A 33 5.73 -14.04 13.38
CA GLU A 33 4.42 -14.69 13.59
C GLU A 33 3.22 -13.73 13.37
N GLN A 34 3.47 -12.45 13.07
CA GLN A 34 2.51 -11.35 13.13
C GLN A 34 2.06 -10.83 11.75
N GLU A 35 2.13 -11.65 10.69
CA GLU A 35 1.46 -11.37 9.41
C GLU A 35 -0.03 -10.97 9.61
N ARG A 36 -0.62 -11.33 10.75
CA ARG A 36 -2.00 -10.99 11.15
C ARG A 36 -2.23 -9.57 11.68
N GLN A 37 -1.20 -8.72 11.83
CA GLN A 37 -1.36 -7.39 12.45
C GLN A 37 -0.82 -6.21 11.62
N LEU A 38 -0.41 -6.44 10.37
CA LEU A 38 -0.02 -5.33 9.51
C LEU A 38 -1.25 -4.45 9.20
N PRO A 39 -1.18 -3.12 9.40
CA PRO A 39 -2.31 -2.22 9.15
C PRO A 39 -2.66 -2.22 7.66
N THR A 40 -3.91 -2.05 7.27
CA THR A 40 -4.26 -1.89 5.84
C THR A 40 -4.80 -0.48 5.62
N LEU A 41 -4.55 0.09 4.44
CA LEU A 41 -5.21 1.35 4.09
C LEU A 41 -6.71 1.08 3.95
N LEU A 42 -7.53 1.93 4.56
CA LEU A 42 -8.98 1.79 4.52
C LEU A 42 -9.47 1.89 3.08
N ASN A 43 -10.17 0.88 2.61
CA ASN A 43 -10.85 0.89 1.33
C ASN A 43 -12.33 0.54 1.51
N PHE A 44 -13.20 1.24 0.80
CA PHE A 44 -14.60 0.84 0.65
C PHE A 44 -14.85 0.47 -0.80
N TYR A 45 -15.43 -0.72 -1.01
CA TYR A 45 -15.93 -1.10 -2.32
C TYR A 45 -17.14 -0.19 -2.64
N SER A 46 -16.95 0.86 -3.45
CA SER A 46 -18.07 1.61 -4.01
C SER A 46 -18.67 0.83 -5.17
N ARG A 47 -20.00 0.77 -5.28
CA ARG A 47 -20.66 0.34 -6.52
C ARG A 47 -20.44 1.41 -7.59
N ASP A 48 -20.34 1.00 -8.85
CA ASP A 48 -20.00 1.87 -9.99
C ASP A 48 -20.97 3.05 -10.22
N GLU A 49 -22.13 3.07 -9.54
CA GLU A 49 -23.18 4.09 -9.66
C GLU A 49 -23.05 5.25 -8.66
N GLU A 50 -22.08 5.22 -7.72
CA GLU A 50 -21.85 6.31 -6.76
C GLU A 50 -20.89 7.38 -7.30
N PRO A 51 -21.03 8.65 -6.89
CA PRO A 51 -20.08 9.70 -7.23
C PRO A 51 -18.65 9.31 -6.81
N PRO A 52 -17.59 9.88 -7.44
CA PRO A 52 -16.21 9.51 -7.17
C PRO A 52 -15.90 9.53 -5.68
N ASN A 53 -15.83 8.34 -5.08
CA ASN A 53 -15.52 8.18 -3.67
C ASN A 53 -14.00 8.05 -3.56
N ALA A 54 -13.36 9.01 -2.89
CA ALA A 54 -11.92 8.97 -2.66
C ALA A 54 -11.47 7.63 -2.03
N MET A 55 -12.32 7.00 -1.20
CA MET A 55 -12.06 5.71 -0.55
C MET A 55 -12.15 4.49 -1.48
N SER A 56 -12.63 4.65 -2.72
CA SER A 56 -12.67 3.58 -3.73
C SER A 56 -11.53 3.67 -4.75
N GLY A 57 -10.54 4.53 -4.52
CA GLY A 57 -9.36 4.68 -5.38
C GLY A 57 -8.40 3.49 -5.37
N ILE A 58 -8.40 2.69 -4.29
CA ILE A 58 -7.56 1.51 -4.13
C ILE A 58 -8.27 0.29 -4.73
N LEU A 59 -7.63 -0.37 -5.70
CA LEU A 59 -8.08 -1.62 -6.30
C LEU A 59 -7.61 -2.84 -5.51
N SER A 60 -6.33 -2.88 -5.13
CA SER A 60 -5.76 -3.98 -4.38
C SER A 60 -4.59 -3.51 -3.49
N GLN A 61 -4.34 -4.27 -2.42
CA GLN A 61 -3.22 -4.07 -1.51
C GLN A 61 -2.67 -5.44 -1.15
N ASN A 62 -1.37 -5.66 -1.40
CA ASN A 62 -0.69 -6.91 -1.10
C ASN A 62 0.63 -6.61 -0.39
N VAL A 63 1.09 -7.53 0.44
CA VAL A 63 2.35 -7.40 1.17
C VAL A 63 3.22 -8.62 0.97
N ALA A 64 4.54 -8.42 0.91
CA ALA A 64 5.50 -9.50 0.84
C ALA A 64 6.78 -9.15 1.60
N TRP A 65 7.23 -10.06 2.47
CA TRP A 65 8.56 -9.98 3.04
C TRP A 65 9.61 -10.30 1.98
N LEU A 66 10.58 -9.41 1.79
CA LEU A 66 11.67 -9.67 0.86
C LEU A 66 12.76 -10.47 1.54
N SER A 67 13.34 -11.44 0.84
CA SER A 67 14.48 -12.20 1.32
C SER A 67 15.72 -11.33 1.55
N GLY A 68 16.51 -11.71 2.54
CA GLY A 68 17.77 -11.05 2.86
C GLY A 68 17.60 -9.79 3.70
N GLU A 69 18.72 -9.36 4.27
CA GLU A 69 18.83 -8.22 5.17
C GLU A 69 19.61 -7.11 4.49
N ILE A 70 19.35 -5.86 4.89
CA ILE A 70 20.09 -4.70 4.40
C ILE A 70 20.48 -3.78 5.56
N ILE A 71 21.42 -2.87 5.31
CA ILE A 71 21.67 -1.75 6.22
C ILE A 71 20.91 -0.53 5.69
N TYR A 72 19.90 -0.09 6.43
CA TYR A 72 19.16 1.15 6.16
C TYR A 72 19.50 2.18 7.24
N GLN A 73 20.07 3.32 6.84
CA GLN A 73 20.48 4.39 7.76
C GLN A 73 21.32 3.91 8.97
N GLY A 74 22.19 2.93 8.75
CA GLY A 74 23.05 2.36 9.80
C GLY A 74 22.40 1.27 10.66
N VAL A 75 21.14 0.91 10.40
CA VAL A 75 20.41 -0.16 11.11
C VAL A 75 20.25 -1.38 10.20
N GLN A 76 20.50 -2.57 10.75
CA GLN A 76 20.27 -3.83 10.03
C GLN A 76 18.77 -4.16 10.03
N CYS A 77 18.19 -4.25 8.83
CA CYS A 77 16.75 -4.32 8.64
C CYS A 77 16.34 -5.49 7.74
N GLN A 78 15.17 -6.06 8.03
CA GLN A 78 14.35 -6.81 7.08
C GLN A 78 13.47 -5.81 6.30
N ARG A 79 13.15 -6.16 5.06
CA ARG A 79 12.30 -5.35 4.18
C ARG A 79 10.94 -5.99 3.97
N LEU A 80 9.89 -5.18 4.12
CA LEU A 80 8.53 -5.51 3.71
C LEU A 80 8.19 -4.67 2.48
N ALA A 81 7.80 -5.31 1.38
CA ALA A 81 7.26 -4.63 0.21
C ALA A 81 5.73 -4.58 0.32
N TRP A 82 5.17 -3.37 0.20
CA TRP A 82 3.75 -3.12 0.14
C TRP A 82 3.38 -2.73 -1.29
N PHE A 83 2.56 -3.53 -1.95
CA PHE A 83 2.09 -3.29 -3.30
C PHE A 83 0.67 -2.76 -3.24
N MET A 84 0.47 -1.55 -3.76
CA MET A 84 -0.83 -0.92 -3.89
C MET A 84 -1.16 -0.73 -5.36
N GLU A 85 -2.37 -1.12 -5.73
CA GLU A 85 -2.90 -0.89 -7.05
C GLU A 85 -3.97 0.19 -6.97
N TRP A 86 -3.78 1.25 -7.74
CA TRP A 86 -4.65 2.42 -7.80
C TRP A 86 -5.41 2.44 -9.12
N LYS A 87 -6.67 2.91 -9.08
CA LYS A 87 -7.50 3.09 -10.29
C LYS A 87 -6.86 4.03 -11.32
N SER A 88 -6.21 5.09 -10.84
CA SER A 88 -5.46 6.05 -11.64
C SER A 88 -4.61 6.93 -10.72
N LYS A 89 -3.77 7.80 -11.31
CA LYS A 89 -3.00 8.80 -10.57
C LYS A 89 -3.89 9.75 -9.79
N GLU A 90 -4.97 10.21 -10.42
CA GLU A 90 -5.91 11.15 -9.81
C GLU A 90 -6.62 10.50 -8.62
N ALA A 91 -6.94 9.21 -8.72
CA ALA A 91 -7.55 8.46 -7.63
C ALA A 91 -6.59 8.28 -6.44
N GLU A 92 -5.32 7.99 -6.71
CA GLU A 92 -4.26 7.94 -5.70
C GLU A 92 -4.09 9.29 -4.98
N GLU A 93 -3.92 10.36 -5.75
CA GLU A 93 -3.75 11.72 -5.21
C GLU A 93 -4.97 12.15 -4.38
N LEU A 94 -6.18 11.90 -4.90
CA LEU A 94 -7.42 12.20 -4.18
C LEU A 94 -7.50 11.40 -2.87
N TYR A 95 -7.21 10.10 -2.89
CA TYR A 95 -7.22 9.28 -1.68
C TYR A 95 -6.28 9.85 -0.61
N LYS A 96 -5.00 10.03 -0.98
CA LYS A 96 -3.93 10.41 -0.04
C LYS A 96 -4.13 11.80 0.57
N THR A 97 -4.82 12.69 -0.13
CA THR A 97 -5.04 14.08 0.32
C THR A 97 -6.37 14.31 1.03
N THR A 98 -7.38 13.47 0.80
CA THR A 98 -8.75 13.74 1.27
C THR A 98 -9.34 12.69 2.20
N VAL A 99 -8.90 11.43 2.14
CA VAL A 99 -9.50 10.36 2.95
C VAL A 99 -9.10 10.52 4.41
N ARG A 100 -10.10 10.71 5.27
CA ARG A 100 -9.92 10.91 6.71
C ARG A 100 -10.73 9.90 7.50
N TRP A 101 -10.15 9.43 8.61
CA TRP A 101 -10.79 8.49 9.52
C TRP A 101 -10.61 8.93 10.99
N VAL A 102 -11.48 8.43 11.85
CA VAL A 102 -11.42 8.63 13.30
C VAL A 102 -11.19 7.28 13.95
N ARG A 103 -10.12 7.13 14.76
CA ARG A 103 -10.00 5.96 15.66
C ARG A 103 -11.01 6.13 16.78
N GLU A 104 -11.87 5.13 16.96
CA GLU A 104 -12.67 5.04 18.18
C GLU A 104 -11.72 4.75 19.34
N ASN A 105 -11.47 5.76 20.17
CA ASN A 105 -10.82 5.61 21.45
C ASN A 105 -11.80 6.06 22.54
N GLU A 106 -12.01 5.16 23.51
CA GLU A 106 -12.96 5.23 24.62
C GLU A 106 -13.32 6.67 25.06
N GLY A 107 -14.42 7.21 24.52
CA GLY A 107 -15.07 8.42 25.02
C GLY A 107 -14.44 9.78 24.66
N LYS A 108 -13.40 9.84 23.81
CA LYS A 108 -12.86 11.13 23.33
C LYS A 108 -13.18 11.33 21.85
N SER A 109 -13.89 12.41 21.53
CA SER A 109 -14.05 12.88 20.15
C SER A 109 -12.67 13.26 19.59
N MET A 110 -12.09 12.38 18.78
CA MET A 110 -10.88 12.68 18.02
C MET A 110 -11.27 13.35 16.71
N LYS A 111 -10.48 14.35 16.30
CA LYS A 111 -10.63 14.96 14.98
C LYS A 111 -10.26 13.91 13.91
N PRO A 112 -10.95 13.87 12.76
CA PRO A 112 -10.54 13.02 11.65
C PRO A 112 -9.09 13.31 11.21
N HIS A 113 -8.30 12.26 11.03
CA HIS A 113 -6.92 12.33 10.56
C HIS A 113 -6.81 11.69 9.18
N LEU A 114 -5.81 12.11 8.38
CA LEU A 114 -5.59 11.47 7.09
C LEU A 114 -5.29 9.99 7.32
N THR A 115 -5.97 9.13 6.55
CA THR A 115 -5.79 7.68 6.71
C THR A 115 -4.35 7.26 6.39
N LEU A 116 -3.68 7.97 5.47
CA LEU A 116 -2.27 7.75 5.17
C LEU A 116 -1.37 8.03 6.38
N ASP A 117 -1.58 9.14 7.10
CA ASP A 117 -0.80 9.48 8.29
C ASP A 117 -1.01 8.43 9.38
N MET A 118 -2.26 8.00 9.58
CA MET A 118 -2.61 6.95 10.54
C MET A 118 -1.93 5.62 10.20
N PHE A 119 -1.89 5.24 8.92
CA PHE A 119 -1.21 4.04 8.43
C PHE A 119 0.30 4.11 8.67
N ILE A 120 0.94 5.24 8.36
CA ILE A 120 2.36 5.46 8.64
C ILE A 120 2.64 5.36 10.15
N ASP A 121 1.78 5.94 10.98
CA ASP A 121 1.95 5.89 12.43
C ASP A 121 1.76 4.48 13.00
N ASP A 122 0.86 3.68 12.43
CA ASP A 122 0.74 2.26 12.79
C ASP A 122 2.01 1.49 12.43
N LEU A 123 2.59 1.71 11.24
CA LEU A 123 3.87 1.11 10.87
C LEU A 123 5.00 1.54 11.83
N LYS A 124 5.07 2.82 12.22
CA LYS A 124 6.03 3.28 13.24
C LYS A 124 5.82 2.59 14.58
N SER A 125 4.58 2.37 14.99
CA SER A 125 4.24 1.68 16.24
C SER A 125 4.71 0.21 16.24
N LEU A 126 4.77 -0.40 15.06
CA LEU A 126 5.34 -1.74 14.82
C LEU A 126 6.88 -1.72 14.66
N GLY A 127 7.53 -0.58 14.92
CA GLY A 127 8.99 -0.47 14.86
C GLY A 127 9.57 -0.17 13.49
N MET A 128 8.76 0.30 12.53
CA MET A 128 9.30 0.82 11.26
C MET A 128 10.30 1.95 11.54
N VAL A 129 11.49 1.84 10.96
CA VAL A 129 12.53 2.89 11.03
C VAL A 129 12.58 3.79 9.80
N GLY A 130 11.93 3.39 8.71
CA GLY A 130 11.77 4.21 7.52
C GLY A 130 11.01 3.48 6.41
N HIS A 131 10.69 4.23 5.37
CA HIS A 131 10.13 3.70 4.14
C HIS A 131 10.55 4.53 2.94
N GLU A 132 10.50 3.91 1.76
CA GLU A 132 10.70 4.54 0.46
C GLU A 132 9.54 4.13 -0.45
N THR A 133 9.19 4.97 -1.43
CA THR A 133 8.05 4.75 -2.32
C THR A 133 8.48 4.86 -3.78
N TRP A 134 7.90 4.01 -4.62
CA TRP A 134 8.09 4.04 -6.08
C TRP A 134 6.76 3.79 -6.78
N HIS A 135 6.65 4.32 -7.99
CA HIS A 135 5.56 4.03 -8.91
C HIS A 135 6.10 3.19 -10.06
N ALA A 136 5.43 2.08 -10.33
CA ALA A 136 5.63 1.25 -11.50
C ALA A 136 4.47 1.48 -12.48
N HIS A 137 4.82 1.60 -13.75
CA HIS A 137 3.88 1.66 -14.86
C HIS A 137 4.23 0.54 -15.84
N PHE A 138 3.22 -0.13 -16.37
CA PHE A 138 3.38 -1.15 -17.39
C PHE A 138 3.11 -0.52 -18.75
N GLU A 139 4.11 -0.56 -19.63
CA GLU A 139 3.95 -0.12 -21.01
C GLU A 139 3.48 -1.30 -21.87
N ASP A 140 2.50 -1.05 -22.75
CA ASP A 140 2.09 -2.04 -23.75
C ASP A 140 3.01 -1.96 -24.97
N PHE A 141 3.91 -2.93 -25.12
CA PHE A 141 4.85 -2.99 -26.23
C PHE A 141 4.20 -3.34 -27.59
N ARG A 142 2.88 -3.61 -27.64
CA ARG A 142 2.20 -3.93 -28.89
C ARG A 142 2.01 -2.72 -29.81
N ASP A 143 1.95 -1.51 -29.24
CA ASP A 143 1.87 -0.26 -30.03
C ASP A 143 3.24 0.18 -30.60
N ALA A 144 4.35 -0.44 -30.15
CA ALA A 144 5.70 -0.11 -30.60
C ALA A 144 6.10 -0.80 -31.92
N PHE A 145 5.27 -1.69 -32.47
CA PHE A 145 5.55 -2.45 -33.70
C PHE A 145 4.66 -2.07 -34.90
N ASP A 146 3.79 -1.07 -34.77
CA ASP A 146 2.90 -0.58 -35.84
C ASP A 146 3.40 0.71 -36.53
N THR A 147 4.68 1.07 -36.37
CA THR A 147 5.38 2.14 -37.12
C THR A 147 6.36 1.60 -38.13
#